data_AF-A0A519Z173-F1
#
_entry.id   AF-A0A519Z173-F1
#
_cell.length_a   1.000
_cell.length_b   1.000
_cell.length_c   1.000
_cell.angle_alpha   90.00
_cell.angle_beta   90.00
_cell.angle_gamma   90.00
#
_symmetry.space_group_name_H-M   'P 1'
#
loop_
_entity.id
_entity.type
_entity.pdbx_description
1 polymer ?
#
loop_
_entity_poly.entity_id
_entity_poly.type
_entity_poly.pdbx_seq_one_letter_code
_entity_poly.pdbx_strand_id
1 'polypeptide(L)'
;MRSLVFFFLLAAAGLARAAHAQAPWVPDLGNGQYKNPVLYADYSDPDVVRVGRDYYLTSSSFNAAPGLPILHSRDLVNWTIIGHALPMQLPAGRYNQVQHGNGVWAPALRHHNGRFYLYYPDPDLGIFVTTATNPAGP
;
A
#
# COMPACT_ATOMS: atom_id res chain seq x y z
N MET A 1 -57.67 22.60 39.99
CA MET A 1 -56.96 21.38 39.58
C MET A 1 -57.15 21.19 38.09
N ARG A 2 -56.04 21.08 37.33
CA ARG A 2 -55.88 20.40 36.01
C ARG A 2 -56.63 20.99 34.80
N SER A 3 -56.08 21.14 33.60
CA SER A 3 -54.74 20.96 33.04
C SER A 3 -54.74 21.65 31.67
N LEU A 4 -53.74 22.47 31.36
CA LEU A 4 -53.47 22.95 30.01
C LEU A 4 -52.52 21.94 29.34
N VAL A 5 -52.97 21.29 28.25
CA VAL A 5 -52.14 20.34 27.48
C VAL A 5 -51.45 21.12 26.37
N PHE A 6 -50.14 21.33 26.51
CA PHE A 6 -49.28 21.82 25.44
C PHE A 6 -48.81 20.63 24.59
N PHE A 7 -49.23 20.57 23.33
CA PHE A 7 -48.65 19.67 22.34
C PHE A 7 -47.31 20.24 21.85
N PHE A 8 -46.20 19.68 22.33
CA PHE A 8 -44.89 19.89 21.71
C PHE A 8 -44.77 18.93 20.50
N LEU A 9 -44.91 19.47 19.30
CA LEU A 9 -44.44 18.82 18.08
C LEU A 9 -42.91 18.79 18.12
N LEU A 10 -42.34 17.66 18.52
CA LEU A 10 -40.92 17.37 18.30
C LEU A 10 -40.70 17.24 16.79
N ALA A 11 -40.20 18.31 16.16
CA ALA A 11 -39.63 18.22 14.83
C ALA A 11 -38.37 17.34 14.94
N ALA A 12 -38.49 16.07 14.55
CA ALA A 12 -37.33 15.22 14.31
C ALA A 12 -36.58 15.78 13.12
N ALA A 13 -35.62 16.68 13.38
CA ALA A 13 -34.63 17.10 12.41
C ALA A 13 -33.75 15.88 12.11
N GLY A 14 -34.18 15.08 11.13
CA GLY A 14 -33.32 14.07 10.52
C GLY A 14 -32.15 14.79 9.89
N LEU A 15 -31.02 14.82 10.60
CA LEU A 15 -29.72 15.11 10.02
C LEU A 15 -29.43 13.95 9.05
N ALA A 16 -29.92 14.08 7.82
CA ALA A 16 -29.35 13.36 6.69
C ALA A 16 -27.89 13.80 6.64
N ARG A 17 -27.01 12.99 7.21
CA ARG A 17 -25.56 13.16 7.08
C ARG A 17 -25.31 13.14 5.59
N ALA A 18 -25.01 14.31 5.02
CA ALA A 18 -24.55 14.39 3.65
C ALA A 18 -23.43 13.36 3.52
N ALA A 19 -23.65 12.34 2.71
CA ALA A 19 -22.62 11.36 2.40
C ALA A 19 -21.52 12.17 1.70
N HIS A 20 -20.50 12.57 2.46
CA HIS A 20 -19.30 13.12 1.86
C HIS A 20 -18.82 12.09 0.85
N ALA A 21 -18.82 12.46 -0.42
CA ALA A 21 -18.31 11.60 -1.47
C ALA A 21 -16.88 11.19 -1.07
N GLN A 22 -16.68 9.88 -0.85
CA GLN A 22 -15.38 9.32 -0.49
C GLN A 22 -14.35 9.80 -1.51
N ALA A 23 -13.18 10.25 -1.04
CA ALA A 23 -12.15 10.74 -1.92
C ALA A 23 -11.80 9.71 -3.02
N PRO A 24 -11.46 10.15 -4.24
CA PRO A 24 -11.26 9.24 -5.37
C PRO A 24 -10.15 8.21 -5.10
N TRP A 25 -9.14 8.56 -4.30
CA TRP A 25 -8.01 7.70 -3.92
C TRP A 25 -8.29 6.68 -2.81
N VAL A 26 -9.50 6.66 -2.23
CA VAL A 26 -9.85 5.68 -1.18
C VAL A 26 -10.62 4.52 -1.82
N PRO A 27 -10.05 3.31 -1.89
CA PRO A 27 -10.66 2.18 -2.60
C PRO A 27 -11.76 1.48 -1.80
N ASP A 28 -11.68 1.48 -0.47
CA ASP A 28 -12.68 0.88 0.40
C ASP A 28 -13.93 1.76 0.48
N LEU A 29 -15.10 1.16 0.19
CA LEU A 29 -16.40 1.82 0.22
C LEU A 29 -17.12 1.70 1.57
N GLY A 30 -16.53 1.00 2.55
CA GLY A 30 -17.05 0.84 3.90
C GLY A 30 -18.32 -0.02 4.01
N ASN A 31 -18.69 -0.71 2.92
CA ASN A 31 -19.93 -1.49 2.81
C ASN A 31 -19.68 -2.93 2.33
N GLY A 32 -18.45 -3.44 2.49
CA GLY A 32 -18.03 -4.75 2.00
C GLY A 32 -17.72 -4.81 0.51
N GLN A 33 -17.75 -3.68 -0.19
CA GLN A 33 -17.32 -3.55 -1.59
C GLN A 33 -16.10 -2.62 -1.69
N TYR A 34 -15.37 -2.72 -2.80
CA TYR A 34 -14.24 -1.86 -3.12
C TYR A 34 -14.36 -1.33 -4.55
N LYS A 35 -13.63 -0.25 -4.84
CA LYS A 35 -13.41 0.26 -6.21
C LYS A 35 -11.94 0.21 -6.58
N ASN A 36 -11.68 0.07 -7.87
CA ASN A 36 -10.32 0.18 -8.42
C ASN A 36 -9.97 1.64 -8.76
N PRO A 37 -8.67 1.98 -8.75
CA PRO A 37 -7.54 1.14 -8.33
C PRO A 37 -7.44 1.03 -6.79
N VAL A 38 -7.01 -0.14 -6.27
CA VAL A 38 -6.75 -0.34 -4.82
C VAL A 38 -5.57 0.49 -4.30
N LEU A 39 -4.66 0.89 -5.19
CA LEU A 39 -3.60 1.85 -4.93
C LEU A 39 -3.70 2.94 -5.99
N TYR A 40 -4.31 4.08 -5.65
CA TYR A 40 -4.38 5.23 -6.56
C TYR A 40 -3.11 6.09 -6.44
N ALA A 41 -1.97 5.47 -6.73
CA ALA A 41 -0.64 6.08 -6.72
C ALA A 41 0.29 5.30 -7.66
N ASP A 42 1.54 5.73 -7.79
CA ASP A 42 2.54 5.05 -8.62
C ASP A 42 3.09 3.80 -7.92
N TYR A 43 2.46 2.66 -8.22
CA TYR A 43 2.88 1.32 -7.81
C TYR A 43 2.94 0.41 -9.04
N SER A 44 3.97 0.61 -9.85
CA SER A 44 4.24 -0.18 -11.07
C SER A 44 4.78 -1.58 -10.75
N ASP A 45 4.41 -2.55 -11.57
CA ASP A 45 4.82 -3.96 -11.42
C ASP A 45 4.56 -4.54 -10.00
N PRO A 46 3.33 -4.42 -9.45
CA PRO A 46 3.05 -4.92 -8.12
C PRO A 46 3.15 -6.45 -8.07
N ASP A 47 3.91 -6.98 -7.11
CA ASP A 47 3.95 -8.41 -6.80
C ASP A 47 3.58 -8.64 -5.34
N VAL A 48 2.74 -9.67 -5.10
CA VAL A 48 2.08 -9.91 -3.81
C VAL A 48 2.31 -11.34 -3.35
N VAL A 49 2.60 -11.52 -2.07
CA VAL A 49 2.62 -12.83 -1.39
C VAL A 49 1.70 -12.82 -0.16
N ARG A 50 1.08 -13.96 0.12
CA ARG A 50 0.32 -14.18 1.35
C ARG A 50 1.12 -15.04 2.33
N VAL A 51 1.18 -14.63 3.60
CA VAL A 51 1.74 -15.43 4.71
C VAL A 51 0.72 -15.49 5.84
N GLY A 52 0.11 -16.67 6.04
CA GLY A 52 -0.97 -16.82 7.01
C GLY A 52 -2.21 -15.99 6.65
N ARG A 53 -2.50 -14.95 7.44
CA ARG A 53 -3.65 -14.04 7.23
C ARG A 53 -3.25 -12.71 6.63
N ASP A 54 -1.97 -12.49 6.42
CA ASP A 54 -1.40 -11.22 6.03
C ASP A 54 -0.91 -11.30 4.58
N TYR A 55 -1.08 -10.20 3.85
CA TYR A 55 -0.61 -10.02 2.49
C TYR A 55 0.49 -8.96 2.48
N TYR A 56 1.52 -9.21 1.68
CA TYR A 56 2.65 -8.30 1.49
C TYR A 56 2.81 -8.01 0.02
N LEU A 57 2.91 -6.73 -0.32
CA LEU A 57 3.08 -6.23 -1.68
C LEU A 57 4.39 -5.47 -1.79
N THR A 58 5.04 -5.57 -2.93
CA THR A 58 6.11 -4.66 -3.34
C THR A 58 5.90 -4.21 -4.78
N SER A 59 6.71 -3.27 -5.26
CA SER A 59 6.55 -2.56 -6.53
C SER A 59 7.91 -2.10 -7.02
N SER A 60 8.03 -1.90 -8.34
CA SER A 60 9.17 -1.19 -8.94
C SER A 60 9.35 0.18 -8.29
N SER A 61 10.61 0.61 -8.16
CA SER A 61 10.94 1.95 -7.65
C SER A 61 11.88 2.72 -8.57
N PHE A 62 12.33 2.13 -9.68
CA PHE A 62 13.30 2.71 -10.60
C PHE A 62 14.47 3.33 -9.85
N ASN A 63 14.70 4.63 -10.01
CA ASN A 63 15.79 5.38 -9.42
C ASN A 63 15.44 6.00 -8.04
N ALA A 64 14.25 5.72 -7.50
CA ALA A 64 13.82 6.24 -6.20
C ALA A 64 14.50 5.48 -5.06
N ALA A 65 14.92 6.23 -4.04
CA ALA A 65 15.46 5.73 -2.79
C ALA A 65 14.77 6.45 -1.61
N PRO A 66 14.32 5.75 -0.56
CA PRO A 66 14.37 4.30 -0.40
C PRO A 66 13.50 3.58 -1.45
N GLY A 67 13.99 2.44 -1.95
CA GLY A 67 13.40 1.67 -3.04
C GLY A 67 12.77 0.37 -2.57
N LEU A 68 12.03 -0.29 -3.47
CA LEU A 68 11.26 -1.51 -3.17
C LEU A 68 10.39 -1.36 -1.90
N PRO A 69 9.34 -0.50 -1.95
CA PRO A 69 8.43 -0.34 -0.82
C PRO A 69 7.79 -1.69 -0.48
N ILE A 70 7.61 -1.95 0.81
CA ILE A 70 6.89 -3.12 1.32
C ILE A 70 5.59 -2.64 1.96
N LEU A 71 4.48 -3.12 1.42
CA LEU A 71 3.14 -2.80 1.90
C LEU A 71 2.52 -4.03 2.55
N HIS A 72 1.71 -3.81 3.57
CA HIS A 72 0.96 -4.83 4.28
C HIS A 72 -0.54 -4.60 4.16
N SER A 73 -1.29 -5.68 4.02
CA SER A 73 -2.76 -5.69 4.05
C SER A 73 -3.29 -6.99 4.66
N ARG A 74 -4.54 -6.98 5.12
CA ARG A 74 -5.29 -8.19 5.51
C ARG A 74 -6.51 -8.47 4.63
N ASP A 75 -6.82 -7.56 3.70
CA ASP A 75 -8.04 -7.60 2.88
C ASP A 75 -7.78 -7.34 1.38
N LEU A 76 -6.52 -7.13 0.97
CA LEU A 76 -6.08 -6.78 -0.40
C LEU A 76 -6.56 -5.42 -0.91
N VAL A 77 -7.25 -4.63 -0.09
CA VAL A 77 -7.84 -3.33 -0.47
C VAL A 77 -7.14 -2.20 0.29
N ASN A 78 -6.99 -2.36 1.60
CA ASN A 78 -6.40 -1.39 2.49
C ASN A 78 -4.93 -1.75 2.73
N TRP A 79 -4.02 -0.94 2.20
CA TRP A 79 -2.59 -1.18 2.24
C TRP A 79 -1.86 -0.12 3.07
N THR A 80 -0.89 -0.55 3.88
CA THR A 80 -0.02 0.32 4.68
C THR A 80 1.44 0.05 4.33
N ILE A 81 2.25 1.07 4.07
CA ILE A 81 3.70 0.91 3.92
C ILE A 81 4.30 0.54 5.29
N ILE A 82 4.99 -0.59 5.36
CA ILE A 82 5.64 -1.09 6.58
C ILE A 82 7.17 -1.00 6.53
N GLY A 83 7.75 -0.73 5.35
CA GLY A 83 9.20 -0.63 5.18
C GLY A 83 9.60 -0.46 3.72
N HIS A 84 10.91 -0.44 3.48
CA HIS A 84 11.52 -0.45 2.15
C HIS A 84 12.72 -1.40 2.18
N ALA A 85 12.87 -2.24 1.16
CA ALA A 85 13.95 -3.22 1.15
C ALA A 85 15.33 -2.60 0.81
N LEU A 86 15.35 -1.45 0.14
CA LEU A 86 16.58 -0.75 -0.25
C LEU A 86 16.61 0.67 0.35
N PRO A 87 17.38 0.90 1.43
CA PRO A 87 17.53 2.24 2.01
C PRO A 87 18.17 3.24 1.03
N MET A 88 19.03 2.75 0.15
CA MET A 88 19.67 3.51 -0.91
C MET A 88 19.91 2.62 -2.13
N GLN A 89 20.13 3.24 -3.28
CA GLN A 89 20.46 2.54 -4.50
C GLN A 89 21.97 2.39 -4.67
N LEU A 90 22.42 1.21 -5.09
CA LEU A 90 23.82 0.86 -5.23
C LEU A 90 24.11 0.40 -6.66
N PRO A 91 25.31 0.69 -7.20
CA PRO A 91 26.42 1.41 -6.56
C PRO A 91 26.21 2.93 -6.53
N ALA A 92 26.62 3.58 -5.43
CA ALA A 92 26.41 5.02 -5.22
C ALA A 92 27.01 5.88 -6.34
N GLY A 93 28.17 5.52 -6.90
CA GLY A 93 28.78 6.24 -8.02
C GLY A 93 27.93 6.28 -9.29
N ARG A 94 27.02 5.31 -9.49
CA ARG A 94 26.06 5.29 -10.61
C ARG A 94 24.79 6.06 -10.27
N TYR A 95 24.27 5.89 -9.06
CA TYR A 95 22.95 6.38 -8.67
C TYR A 95 22.94 7.75 -7.97
N ASN A 96 24.11 8.32 -7.63
CA ASN A 96 24.24 9.68 -7.09
C ASN A 96 24.24 10.77 -8.18
N GLN A 97 23.45 10.57 -9.23
CA GLN A 97 23.23 11.48 -10.34
C GLN A 97 21.83 11.24 -10.90
N VAL A 98 21.35 12.12 -11.78
CA VAL A 98 20.03 11.94 -12.41
C VAL A 98 20.00 10.63 -13.20
N GLN A 99 18.97 9.82 -12.95
CA GLN A 99 18.74 8.52 -13.59
C GLN A 99 17.26 8.45 -13.97
N HIS A 100 16.94 8.30 -15.25
CA HIS A 100 15.56 8.20 -15.71
C HIS A 100 15.23 6.76 -16.08
N GLY A 101 14.30 6.14 -15.36
CA GLY A 101 13.85 4.77 -15.65
C GLY A 101 14.90 3.68 -15.38
N ASN A 102 16.06 4.01 -14.82
CA ASN A 102 17.10 3.05 -14.47
C ASN A 102 16.93 2.57 -13.02
N GLY A 103 17.64 1.50 -12.66
CA GLY A 103 17.63 0.98 -11.30
C GLY A 103 16.65 -0.18 -11.11
N VAL A 104 15.81 -0.10 -10.09
CA VAL A 104 14.94 -1.21 -9.65
C VAL A 104 13.75 -1.37 -10.59
N TRP A 105 13.73 -2.47 -11.34
CA TRP A 105 12.59 -2.88 -12.19
C TRP A 105 11.75 -3.98 -11.53
N ALA A 106 10.78 -4.51 -12.28
CA ALA A 106 9.74 -5.44 -11.84
C ALA A 106 10.21 -6.49 -10.81
N PRO A 107 9.83 -6.34 -9.53
CA PRO A 107 10.26 -7.25 -8.48
C PRO A 107 9.42 -8.53 -8.41
N ALA A 108 9.93 -9.53 -7.71
CA ALA A 108 9.21 -10.74 -7.31
C ALA A 108 9.45 -11.06 -5.83
N LEU A 109 8.38 -11.01 -5.03
CA LEU A 109 8.37 -11.25 -3.59
C LEU A 109 7.84 -12.66 -3.28
N ARG A 110 8.67 -13.51 -2.67
CA ARG A 110 8.30 -14.88 -2.30
C ARG A 110 8.53 -15.11 -0.82
N HIS A 111 7.77 -16.02 -0.23
CA HIS A 111 7.96 -16.45 1.14
C HIS A 111 8.09 -17.98 1.18
N HIS A 112 9.15 -18.48 1.79
CA HIS A 112 9.41 -19.90 1.92
C HIS A 112 10.17 -20.19 3.21
N ASN A 113 9.75 -21.22 3.95
CA ASN A 113 10.37 -21.68 5.20
C ASN A 113 10.68 -20.56 6.21
N GLY A 114 9.70 -19.67 6.44
CA GLY A 114 9.81 -18.59 7.42
C GLY A 114 10.70 -17.42 6.97
N ARG A 115 11.05 -17.33 5.68
CA ARG A 115 11.88 -16.27 5.13
C ARG A 115 11.26 -15.67 3.87
N PHE A 116 11.37 -14.35 3.74
CA PHE A 116 11.05 -13.59 2.55
C PHE A 116 12.25 -13.52 1.62
N TYR A 117 11.98 -13.61 0.32
CA TYR A 117 12.94 -13.48 -0.77
C TYR A 117 12.38 -12.46 -1.73
N LEU A 118 13.11 -11.37 -1.93
CA LEU A 118 12.73 -10.31 -2.84
C LEU A 118 13.77 -10.22 -3.95
N TYR A 119 13.38 -10.71 -5.13
CA TYR A 119 14.18 -10.62 -6.34
C TYR A 119 13.82 -9.34 -7.07
N TYR A 120 14.81 -8.66 -7.66
CA TYR A 120 14.56 -7.56 -8.58
C TYR A 120 15.66 -7.50 -9.63
N PRO A 121 15.32 -7.23 -10.91
CA PRO A 121 16.29 -6.90 -11.92
C PRO A 121 16.67 -5.42 -11.85
N ASP A 122 17.93 -5.15 -12.13
CA ASP A 122 18.44 -3.90 -12.67
C ASP A 122 18.91 -4.22 -14.10
N PRO A 123 18.29 -3.65 -15.15
CA PRO A 123 18.61 -4.01 -16.53
C PRO A 123 20.08 -3.84 -16.90
N ASP A 124 20.80 -2.96 -16.19
CA ASP A 124 22.20 -2.64 -16.48
C ASP A 124 23.18 -3.43 -15.60
N LEU A 125 22.74 -3.88 -14.42
CA LEU A 125 23.62 -4.49 -13.41
C LEU A 125 23.32 -5.97 -13.13
N GLY A 126 22.17 -6.48 -13.57
CA GLY A 126 21.77 -7.88 -13.43
C GLY A 126 20.61 -8.10 -12.46
N ILE A 127 20.46 -9.33 -11.97
CA ILE A 127 19.36 -9.71 -11.07
C ILE A 127 19.90 -9.85 -9.65
N PHE A 128 19.24 -9.17 -8.71
CA PHE A 128 19.59 -9.16 -7.31
C PHE A 128 18.52 -9.86 -6.47
N VAL A 129 18.93 -10.28 -5.27
CA VAL A 129 18.02 -10.80 -4.25
C VAL A 129 18.37 -10.20 -2.90
N THR A 130 17.35 -9.78 -2.16
CA THR A 130 17.45 -9.46 -0.73
C THR A 130 16.48 -10.33 0.06
N THR A 131 16.76 -10.56 1.34
CA THR A 131 16.02 -11.54 2.14
C THR A 131 15.85 -11.05 3.56
N ALA A 132 14.70 -11.36 4.16
CA ALA A 132 14.36 -10.95 5.51
C ALA A 132 13.52 -12.03 6.21
N THR A 133 13.60 -12.13 7.53
CA THR A 133 12.64 -12.93 8.31
C THR A 133 11.43 -12.10 8.75
N ASN A 134 11.61 -10.78 8.87
CA ASN A 134 10.56 -9.81 9.11
C ASN A 134 10.33 -8.99 7.83
N PRO A 135 9.12 -8.93 7.25
CA PRO A 135 8.89 -8.15 6.03
C PRO A 135 9.04 -6.62 6.22
N ALA A 136 8.99 -6.12 7.46
CA ALA A 136 9.33 -4.73 7.77
C ALA A 136 10.86 -4.49 7.90
N GLY A 137 11.64 -5.56 7.78
CA GLY A 137 13.10 -5.59 7.92
C GLY A 137 13.63 -5.75 9.36
N PRO A 138 14.95 -5.98 9.48
CA PRO A 138 15.79 -6.61 8.46
C PRO A 138 15.47 -8.11 8.28
#